data_AF-A0A1A8QIE9-F1
#
_entry.id   AF-A0A1A8QIE9-F1
#
_cell.length_a   1.000
_cell.length_b   1.000
_cell.length_c   1.000
_cell.angle_alpha   90.00
_cell.angle_beta   90.00
_cell.angle_gamma   90.00
#
_symmetry.space_group_name_H-M   'P 1'
#
loop_
_entity.id
_entity.type
_entity.pdbx_description
1 polymer ?
#
loop_
_entity_poly.entity_id
_entity_poly.type
_entity_poly.pdbx_seq_one_letter_code
_entity_poly.pdbx_strand_id
1 'polypeptide(L)'
;YILSVEALADDVVVDGPVIVTINVLDVNNNAPQFNQSRYTATVREKTSSGLAFTRVFASDRDDPETANARLSYSLVSQIPNNHNILMFQIDPDTGEISTTREGERMLKARAGIQYSRGEDRSIDALKTKFEEFCPLQKIPYEENPFFTCVERAELRRRNMDPLEDPDYTLIVRAQDMGGASEMSLSGNTRVHIVVQQNLWVNPGPIPIKENLKGEYPQVIAKVQSNDPDAIYSLVQKERELKFPFQITEDGEILVTEQLDREDKEMYILVVFAKDGHGNEV
;
A
#
# COMPACT_ATOMS: atom_id res chain seq x y z
N TYR A 1 5.69 37.10 -29.79
CA TYR A 1 4.95 37.88 -30.80
C TYR A 1 5.89 38.27 -31.92
N ILE A 2 5.38 38.29 -33.16
CA ILE A 2 6.13 38.81 -34.32
C ILE A 2 5.34 40.02 -34.81
N LEU A 3 5.96 41.18 -34.82
CA LEU A 3 5.39 42.43 -35.29
C LEU A 3 6.08 42.83 -36.59
N SER A 4 5.30 43.28 -37.57
CA SER A 4 5.82 43.91 -38.78
C SER A 4 5.65 45.41 -38.63
N VAL A 5 6.75 46.16 -38.68
CA VAL A 5 6.74 47.62 -38.51
C VAL A 5 7.21 48.27 -39.80
N GLU A 6 6.42 49.21 -40.29
CA GLU A 6 6.70 50.03 -41.47
C GLU A 6 6.78 51.50 -41.05
N ALA A 7 7.72 52.25 -41.62
CA ALA A 7 7.80 53.69 -41.44
C ALA A 7 6.97 54.37 -42.54
N LEU A 8 6.07 55.27 -42.15
CA LEU A 8 5.25 56.05 -43.08
C LEU A 8 5.63 57.54 -43.05
N ALA A 9 5.58 58.19 -44.21
CA ALA A 9 5.51 59.63 -44.34
C ALA A 9 4.31 59.98 -45.22
N ASP A 10 3.43 60.89 -44.75
CA ASP A 10 2.18 61.27 -45.43
C ASP A 10 1.32 60.06 -45.85
N ASP A 11 1.17 59.08 -44.95
CA ASP A 11 0.46 57.81 -45.17
C ASP A 11 1.04 56.92 -46.29
N VAL A 12 2.26 57.21 -46.75
CA VAL A 12 3.02 56.39 -47.70
C VAL A 12 4.15 55.69 -46.97
N VAL A 13 4.31 54.39 -47.17
CA VAL A 13 5.44 53.63 -46.61
C VAL A 13 6.73 54.12 -47.25
N VAL A 14 7.64 54.62 -46.41
CA VAL A 14 8.95 55.14 -46.83
C VAL A 14 10.11 54.22 -46.48
N ASP A 15 9.93 53.30 -45.53
CA ASP A 15 10.91 52.29 -45.16
C ASP A 15 10.24 51.09 -44.47
N GLY A 16 10.88 49.92 -44.50
CA GLY A 16 10.38 48.65 -43.96
C GLY A 16 9.84 47.65 -45.01
N PRO A 17 9.19 46.54 -44.57
CA PRO A 17 8.90 46.18 -43.18
C PRO A 17 10.13 45.67 -42.43
N VAL A 18 10.28 46.11 -41.18
CA VAL A 18 11.21 45.50 -40.21
C VAL A 18 10.43 44.52 -39.34
N ILE A 19 10.95 43.29 -39.23
CA ILE A 19 10.38 42.26 -38.38
C ILE A 19 10.95 42.43 -36.96
N VAL A 20 10.06 42.66 -35.99
CA VAL A 20 10.40 42.72 -34.57
C VAL A 20 9.86 41.49 -33.87
N THR A 21 10.74 40.71 -33.26
CA THR A 21 10.38 39.54 -32.46
C THR A 21 10.40 39.90 -30.98
N ILE A 22 9.28 39.69 -30.29
CA ILE A 22 9.14 39.86 -28.85
C ILE A 22 9.01 38.49 -28.21
N ASN A 23 9.99 38.11 -27.41
CA ASN A 23 9.98 36.89 -26.59
C ASN A 23 9.59 37.28 -25.16
N VAL A 24 8.51 36.68 -24.66
CA VAL A 24 8.14 36.79 -23.24
C VAL A 24 8.87 35.67 -22.53
N LEU A 25 9.71 36.01 -21.56
CA LEU A 25 10.45 35.04 -20.75
C LEU A 25 9.58 34.55 -19.61
N ASP A 26 9.71 33.26 -19.31
CA ASP A 26 9.06 32.63 -18.18
C ASP A 26 9.60 33.16 -16.84
N VAL A 27 8.72 33.26 -15.85
CA VAL A 27 9.06 33.65 -14.48
C VAL A 27 8.32 32.70 -13.54
N ASN A 28 9.00 32.22 -12.50
CA ASN A 28 8.38 31.33 -11.53
C ASN A 28 7.24 32.04 -10.78
N ASN A 29 5.99 31.82 -11.21
CA ASN A 29 4.82 32.43 -10.61
C ASN A 29 3.61 31.48 -10.49
N ASN A 30 3.77 30.22 -10.91
CA ASN A 30 2.78 29.18 -10.69
C ASN A 30 3.32 28.19 -9.67
N ALA A 31 2.56 27.98 -8.59
CA ALA A 31 2.93 26.95 -7.62
C ALA A 31 2.50 25.55 -8.11
N PRO A 32 3.25 24.48 -7.79
CA PRO A 32 2.86 23.12 -8.12
C PRO A 32 1.49 22.75 -7.54
N GLN A 33 0.62 22.15 -8.37
CA GLN A 33 -0.72 21.72 -7.98
C GLN A 33 -0.85 20.21 -8.04
N PHE A 34 -1.20 19.57 -6.93
CA PHE A 34 -1.55 18.16 -6.91
C PHE A 34 -2.88 17.91 -7.65
N ASN A 35 -2.98 16.80 -8.37
CA ASN A 35 -4.22 16.43 -9.06
C ASN A 35 -5.35 16.01 -8.11
N GLN A 36 -5.02 15.71 -6.85
CA GLN A 36 -5.95 15.34 -5.79
C GLN A 36 -5.58 16.08 -4.50
N SER A 37 -6.61 16.56 -3.80
CA SER A 37 -6.46 17.17 -2.47
C SER A 37 -6.11 16.16 -1.38
N ARG A 38 -6.40 14.87 -1.62
CA ARG A 38 -6.10 13.74 -0.76
C ARG A 38 -6.05 12.46 -1.56
N TYR A 39 -5.06 11.63 -1.27
CA TYR A 39 -4.88 10.29 -1.84
C TYR A 39 -5.18 9.24 -0.78
N THR A 40 -5.58 8.05 -1.23
CA THR A 40 -5.70 6.86 -0.38
C THR A 40 -4.79 5.76 -0.88
N ALA A 41 -4.25 4.98 0.04
CA ALA A 41 -3.40 3.85 -0.28
C ALA A 41 -3.51 2.77 0.80
N THR A 42 -3.13 1.56 0.41
CA THR A 42 -3.07 0.42 1.31
C THR A 42 -1.70 -0.23 1.18
N VAL A 43 -1.10 -0.58 2.31
CA VAL A 43 0.20 -1.24 2.38
C VAL A 43 0.09 -2.44 3.30
N ARG A 44 0.77 -3.53 2.97
CA ARG A 44 0.79 -4.73 3.83
C ARG A 44 1.94 -4.64 4.83
N GLU A 45 1.77 -5.18 6.03
CA GLU A 45 2.92 -5.38 6.94
C GLU A 45 4.05 -6.16 6.23
N LYS A 46 5.31 -5.96 6.64
CA LYS A 46 6.47 -6.65 6.03
C LYS A 46 6.62 -6.44 4.52
N THR A 47 5.98 -5.41 3.94
CA THR A 47 6.26 -5.00 2.56
C THR A 47 7.72 -4.57 2.48
N SER A 48 8.46 -5.19 1.55
CA SER A 48 9.88 -4.92 1.35
C SER A 48 10.15 -3.44 1.15
N SER A 49 11.16 -2.92 1.84
CA SER A 49 11.56 -1.53 1.72
C SER A 49 11.91 -1.15 0.28
N GLY A 50 11.49 0.05 -0.13
CA GLY A 50 11.67 0.56 -1.49
C GLY A 50 10.66 0.07 -2.53
N LEU A 51 9.80 -0.91 -2.21
CA LEU A 51 8.70 -1.27 -3.11
C LEU A 51 7.60 -0.22 -3.04
N ALA A 52 7.36 0.48 -4.16
CA ALA A 52 6.33 1.50 -4.24
C ALA A 52 4.92 0.86 -4.17
N PHE A 53 4.06 1.41 -3.31
CA PHE A 53 2.66 0.96 -3.17
C PHE A 53 1.64 2.03 -3.57
N THR A 54 2.07 3.29 -3.73
CA THR A 54 1.24 4.37 -4.26
C THR A 54 2.13 5.47 -4.85
N ARG A 55 1.51 6.44 -5.52
CA ARG A 55 2.18 7.58 -6.14
C ARG A 55 1.31 8.82 -6.10
N VAL A 56 1.93 9.96 -5.83
CA VAL A 56 1.28 11.27 -5.96
C VAL A 56 1.72 11.97 -7.24
N PHE A 57 0.87 12.86 -7.74
CA PHE A 57 1.11 13.62 -8.95
C PHE A 57 0.79 15.09 -8.72
N ALA A 58 1.77 15.94 -9.01
CA ALA A 58 1.61 17.38 -9.12
C ALA A 58 2.02 17.87 -10.51
N SER A 59 1.48 19.01 -10.91
CA SER A 59 1.80 19.71 -12.16
C SER A 59 2.06 21.18 -11.89
N ASP A 60 3.06 21.74 -12.56
CA ASP A 60 3.30 23.18 -12.63
C ASP A 60 2.82 23.75 -13.97
N ARG A 61 2.43 25.02 -13.99
CA ARG A 61 1.99 25.73 -15.21
C ARG A 61 3.07 26.63 -15.81
N ASP A 62 4.21 26.80 -15.13
CA ASP A 62 5.38 27.47 -15.69
C ASP A 62 5.98 26.68 -16.86
N ASP A 63 6.94 27.27 -17.57
CA ASP A 63 7.51 26.67 -18.78
C ASP A 63 8.23 25.34 -18.47
N PRO A 64 7.79 24.18 -19.03
CA PRO A 64 8.35 22.86 -18.75
C PRO A 64 9.81 22.70 -19.18
N GLU A 65 10.31 23.54 -20.09
CA GLU A 65 11.71 23.52 -20.54
C GLU A 65 12.64 24.25 -19.55
N THR A 66 12.10 24.89 -18.51
CA THR A 66 12.85 25.64 -17.50
C THR A 66 12.84 24.95 -16.14
N ALA A 67 13.68 25.43 -15.23
CA ALA A 67 13.65 24.96 -13.85
C ALA A 67 12.35 25.36 -13.12
N ASN A 68 11.60 26.36 -13.60
CA ASN A 68 10.41 26.87 -12.92
C ASN A 68 9.28 25.83 -12.88
N ALA A 69 9.24 24.88 -13.81
CA ALA A 69 8.29 23.78 -13.78
C ALA A 69 8.90 22.44 -13.29
N ARG A 70 10.19 22.41 -12.95
CA ARG A 70 10.87 21.19 -12.51
C ARG A 70 10.49 20.86 -11.06
N LEU A 71 9.71 19.80 -10.90
CA LEU A 71 9.20 19.38 -9.59
C LEU A 71 10.18 18.50 -8.82
N SER A 72 10.11 18.62 -7.49
CA SER A 72 10.75 17.73 -6.51
C SER A 72 9.76 17.43 -5.38
N TYR A 73 9.56 16.15 -5.09
CA TYR A 73 8.64 15.66 -4.06
C TYR A 73 9.37 15.38 -2.74
N SER A 74 8.70 15.65 -1.62
CA SER A 74 9.24 15.36 -0.29
C SER A 74 8.15 15.02 0.72
N LEU A 75 8.51 14.19 1.70
CA LEU A 75 7.66 13.87 2.84
C LEU A 75 7.89 14.93 3.93
N VAL A 76 6.90 15.77 4.19
CA VAL A 76 6.97 16.82 5.22
C VAL A 76 6.79 16.21 6.60
N SER A 77 5.81 15.31 6.73
CA SER A 77 5.55 14.60 7.98
C SER A 77 4.73 13.33 7.75
N GLN A 78 4.76 12.47 8.75
CA GLN A 78 3.87 11.33 8.92
C GLN A 78 3.12 11.49 10.24
N ILE A 79 1.88 11.02 10.30
CA ILE A 79 1.08 10.98 11.51
C ILE A 79 0.47 9.59 11.60
N PRO A 80 0.65 8.83 12.70
CA PRO A 80 1.46 9.17 13.87
C PRO A 80 2.97 9.24 13.55
N ASN A 81 3.71 10.05 14.32
CA ASN A 81 5.17 10.13 14.25
C ASN A 81 5.80 9.58 15.54
N ASN A 82 5.58 8.29 15.80
CA ASN A 82 6.06 7.67 17.03
C ASN A 82 7.61 7.67 17.03
N HIS A 83 8.19 8.33 18.04
CA HIS A 83 9.65 8.37 18.25
C HIS A 83 10.48 8.91 17.07
N ASN A 84 9.89 9.75 16.19
CA ASN A 84 10.55 10.27 14.98
C ASN A 84 11.07 9.19 14.00
N ILE A 85 10.49 7.99 14.02
CA ILE A 85 10.91 6.90 13.13
C ILE A 85 10.06 6.93 11.87
N LEU A 86 10.63 7.33 10.73
CA LEU A 86 9.94 7.39 9.44
C LEU A 86 9.63 5.98 8.92
N MET A 87 8.35 5.65 8.79
CA MET A 87 7.88 4.37 8.24
C MET A 87 7.85 4.38 6.70
N PHE A 88 7.75 5.57 6.11
CA PHE A 88 7.56 5.78 4.68
C PHE A 88 8.60 6.74 4.12
N GLN A 89 8.86 6.60 2.84
CA GLN A 89 9.72 7.48 2.04
C GLN A 89 9.03 7.78 0.71
N ILE A 90 9.46 8.86 0.06
CA ILE A 90 8.97 9.26 -1.26
C ILE A 90 10.15 9.49 -2.18
N ASP A 91 10.03 9.06 -3.42
CA ASP A 91 10.99 9.34 -4.47
C ASP A 91 10.80 10.79 -4.97
N PRO A 92 11.87 11.61 -4.96
CA PRO A 92 11.76 13.05 -5.23
C PRO A 92 11.45 13.38 -6.69
N ASP A 93 11.77 12.50 -7.65
CA ASP A 93 11.58 12.77 -9.07
C ASP A 93 10.22 12.24 -9.55
N THR A 94 9.77 11.12 -9.00
CA THR A 94 8.56 10.42 -9.47
C THR A 94 7.35 10.68 -8.59
N GLY A 95 7.53 10.95 -7.29
CA GLY A 95 6.44 11.02 -6.31
C GLY A 95 5.94 9.65 -5.86
N GLU A 96 6.67 8.57 -6.16
CA GLU A 96 6.35 7.22 -5.69
C GLU A 96 6.63 7.06 -4.20
N ILE A 97 5.68 6.50 -3.47
CA ILE A 97 5.76 6.30 -2.02
C ILE A 97 5.99 4.82 -1.73
N SER A 98 7.01 4.55 -0.91
CA SER A 98 7.42 3.21 -0.49
C SER A 98 7.70 3.16 1.02
N THR A 99 7.87 1.96 1.56
CA THR A 99 8.27 1.77 2.96
C THR A 99 9.78 1.98 3.13
N THR A 100 10.17 2.51 4.29
CA THR A 100 11.57 2.50 4.73
C THR A 100 11.95 1.12 5.29
N ARG A 101 13.23 0.91 5.62
CA ARG A 101 13.66 -0.29 6.36
C ARG A 101 12.98 -0.44 7.71
N GLU A 102 12.71 0.68 8.39
CA GLU A 102 11.96 0.65 9.65
C GLU A 102 10.48 0.34 9.40
N GLY A 103 9.89 0.89 8.33
CA GLY A 103 8.54 0.55 7.89
C GLY A 103 8.37 -0.95 7.63
N GLU A 104 9.31 -1.56 6.92
CA GLU A 104 9.33 -3.01 6.67
C GLU A 104 9.31 -3.84 7.97
N ARG A 105 10.05 -3.39 9.00
CA ARG A 105 10.19 -4.11 10.27
C ARG A 105 9.06 -3.84 11.26
N MET A 106 8.57 -2.60 11.29
CA MET A 106 7.74 -2.06 12.38
C MET A 106 6.31 -1.78 11.98
N LEU A 107 5.98 -1.67 10.68
CA LEU A 107 4.59 -1.48 10.28
C LEU A 107 3.75 -2.65 10.77
N LYS A 108 2.73 -2.29 11.56
CA LYS A 108 1.75 -3.19 12.10
C LYS A 108 0.36 -2.68 11.76
N ALA A 109 -0.44 -3.56 11.18
CA ALA A 109 -1.88 -3.42 11.09
C ALA A 109 -2.45 -3.35 12.49
N ARG A 110 -3.57 -2.65 12.64
CA ARG A 110 -4.27 -2.57 13.93
C ARG A 110 -4.59 -3.99 14.39
N ALA A 111 -4.06 -4.38 15.55
CA ALA A 111 -4.39 -5.65 16.16
C ALA A 111 -5.86 -5.65 16.58
N GLY A 112 -6.54 -6.79 16.48
CA GLY A 112 -7.58 -7.12 17.44
C GLY A 112 -8.18 -8.47 17.28
N ILE A 113 -9.51 -8.56 17.43
CA ILE A 113 -10.09 -9.80 17.95
C ILE A 113 -9.90 -10.93 16.94
N GLN A 114 -9.22 -11.97 17.41
CA GLN A 114 -9.04 -13.20 16.65
C GLN A 114 -10.35 -13.98 16.72
N TYR A 115 -10.93 -14.22 15.56
CA TYR A 115 -12.08 -15.09 15.38
C TYR A 115 -11.60 -16.42 14.82
N SER A 116 -12.20 -17.52 15.28
CA SER A 116 -11.96 -18.84 14.70
C SER A 116 -12.59 -18.91 13.29
N ARG A 117 -12.14 -19.86 12.47
CA ARG A 117 -12.68 -20.07 11.12
C ARG A 117 -14.20 -20.30 11.17
N GLY A 118 -14.97 -19.53 10.40
CA GLY A 118 -16.44 -19.61 10.36
C GLY A 118 -17.15 -19.00 11.57
N GLU A 119 -16.41 -18.35 12.48
CA GLU A 119 -17.01 -17.66 13.61
C GLU A 119 -17.66 -16.34 13.17
N ASP A 120 -18.87 -16.09 13.65
CA ASP A 120 -19.60 -14.87 13.35
C ASP A 120 -18.80 -13.65 13.83
N ARG A 121 -18.68 -12.66 12.93
CA ARG A 121 -18.06 -11.38 13.21
C ARG A 121 -19.14 -10.32 13.34
N SER A 122 -20.35 -10.59 13.79
CA SER A 122 -21.33 -9.53 14.06
C SER A 122 -20.94 -8.76 15.35
N ILE A 123 -21.62 -7.63 15.60
CA ILE A 123 -21.57 -6.98 16.92
C ILE A 123 -22.15 -7.93 17.97
N ASP A 124 -23.12 -8.75 17.61
CA ASP A 124 -23.74 -9.72 18.52
C ASP A 124 -22.75 -10.82 18.93
N ALA A 125 -21.94 -11.33 18.00
CA ALA A 125 -20.85 -12.25 18.32
C ALA A 125 -19.78 -11.62 19.23
N LEU A 126 -19.51 -10.32 19.05
CA LEU A 126 -18.63 -9.57 19.95
C LEU A 126 -19.23 -9.45 21.36
N LYS A 127 -20.54 -9.22 21.48
CA LYS A 127 -21.26 -9.22 22.77
C LYS A 127 -21.18 -10.59 23.44
N THR A 128 -21.46 -11.67 22.71
CA THR A 128 -21.38 -13.04 23.25
C THR A 128 -19.98 -13.37 23.77
N LYS A 129 -18.92 -13.07 23.01
CA LYS A 129 -17.55 -13.23 23.50
C LYS A 129 -17.31 -12.39 24.76
N PHE A 130 -17.77 -11.15 24.79
CA PHE A 130 -17.61 -10.31 25.98
C PHE A 130 -18.29 -10.91 27.22
N GLU A 131 -19.49 -11.50 27.06
CA GLU A 131 -20.23 -12.17 28.14
C GLU A 131 -19.49 -13.39 28.70
N GLU A 132 -18.89 -14.20 27.83
CA GLU A 132 -18.11 -15.39 28.24
C GLU A 132 -16.94 -15.01 29.16
N PHE A 133 -16.29 -13.88 28.90
CA PHE A 133 -15.19 -13.36 29.73
C PHE A 133 -15.67 -12.53 30.94
N CYS A 134 -16.82 -11.87 30.84
CA CYS A 134 -17.38 -11.01 31.88
C CYS A 134 -18.89 -11.26 32.11
N PRO A 135 -19.25 -12.38 32.76
CA PRO A 135 -20.64 -12.84 32.86
C PRO A 135 -21.53 -12.03 33.82
N LEU A 136 -20.96 -11.10 34.60
CA LEU A 136 -21.70 -10.32 35.61
C LEU A 136 -21.76 -8.82 35.23
N GLN A 137 -22.40 -8.49 34.12
CA GLN A 137 -22.66 -7.09 33.77
C GLN A 137 -23.95 -6.56 34.39
N LYS A 138 -23.84 -5.42 35.10
CA LYS A 138 -24.98 -4.59 35.53
C LYS A 138 -25.16 -3.33 34.66
N ILE A 139 -24.22 -3.07 33.76
CA ILE A 139 -24.18 -1.87 32.91
C ILE A 139 -24.52 -2.32 31.48
N PRO A 140 -25.48 -1.66 30.79
CA PRO A 140 -25.78 -1.92 29.38
C PRO A 140 -24.54 -1.76 28.47
N TYR A 141 -24.48 -2.51 27.37
CA TYR A 141 -23.33 -2.49 26.45
C TYR A 141 -23.03 -1.10 25.89
N GLU A 142 -24.07 -0.36 25.54
CA GLU A 142 -24.01 0.98 24.94
C GLU A 142 -23.42 2.02 25.90
N GLU A 143 -23.45 1.73 27.20
CA GLU A 143 -22.92 2.58 28.28
C GLU A 143 -21.60 2.03 28.84
N ASN A 144 -21.18 0.82 28.45
CA ASN A 144 -19.94 0.24 28.92
C ASN A 144 -18.75 0.80 28.11
N PRO A 145 -17.86 1.60 28.73
CA PRO A 145 -16.75 2.24 28.01
C PRO A 145 -15.72 1.24 27.47
N PHE A 146 -15.59 0.05 28.06
CA PHE A 146 -14.71 -0.99 27.55
C PHE A 146 -15.31 -1.66 26.31
N PHE A 147 -16.59 -2.05 26.37
CA PHE A 147 -17.26 -2.68 25.24
C PHE A 147 -17.37 -1.71 24.05
N THR A 148 -17.88 -0.49 24.26
CA THR A 148 -18.02 0.50 23.19
C THR A 148 -16.68 0.90 22.57
N CYS A 149 -15.57 0.89 23.33
CA CYS A 149 -14.23 1.11 22.78
C CYS A 149 -13.81 -0.03 21.84
N VAL A 150 -14.00 -1.28 22.27
CA VAL A 150 -13.68 -2.48 21.46
C VAL A 150 -14.60 -2.56 20.24
N GLU A 151 -15.90 -2.35 20.40
CA GLU A 151 -16.88 -2.30 19.31
C GLU A 151 -16.50 -1.26 18.25
N ARG A 152 -16.17 -0.03 18.68
CA ARG A 152 -15.70 1.01 17.75
C ARG A 152 -14.39 0.62 17.07
N ALA A 153 -13.46 -0.02 17.77
CA ALA A 153 -12.21 -0.49 17.17
C ALA A 153 -12.44 -1.60 16.13
N GLU A 154 -13.35 -2.54 16.39
CA GLU A 154 -13.72 -3.60 15.45
C GLU A 154 -14.51 -3.06 14.25
N LEU A 155 -15.42 -2.11 14.45
CA LEU A 155 -16.11 -1.43 13.34
C LEU A 155 -15.13 -0.65 12.45
N ARG A 156 -14.17 0.06 13.07
CA ARG A 156 -13.11 0.77 12.35
C ARG A 156 -12.22 -0.17 11.54
N ARG A 157 -11.94 -1.39 12.02
CA ARG A 157 -11.19 -2.38 11.22
C ARG A 157 -11.97 -2.90 10.03
N ARG A 158 -13.30 -3.05 10.16
CA ARG A 158 -14.15 -3.55 9.07
C ARG A 158 -14.36 -2.50 8.00
N ASN A 159 -14.54 -1.25 8.40
CA ASN A 159 -14.59 -0.11 7.51
C ASN A 159 -13.17 0.30 7.15
N MET A 160 -12.49 -0.50 6.30
CA MET A 160 -11.21 -0.16 5.67
C MET A 160 -11.35 0.97 4.65
N ASP A 161 -12.16 2.01 4.93
CA ASP A 161 -12.13 3.23 4.11
C ASP A 161 -10.97 4.10 4.61
N PRO A 162 -9.87 4.22 3.83
CA PRO A 162 -8.74 5.04 4.25
C PRO A 162 -9.12 6.52 4.37
N LEU A 163 -10.24 6.97 3.79
CA LEU A 163 -10.71 8.36 3.93
C LEU A 163 -11.27 8.63 5.33
N GLU A 164 -11.95 7.68 5.94
CA GLU A 164 -12.61 7.87 7.24
C GLU A 164 -11.67 7.62 8.41
N ASP A 165 -10.79 6.62 8.32
CA ASP A 165 -9.94 6.20 9.46
C ASP A 165 -8.58 5.61 9.03
N PRO A 166 -7.64 6.46 8.55
CA PRO A 166 -6.31 5.99 8.15
C PRO A 166 -5.46 5.55 9.36
N ASP A 167 -4.58 4.57 9.13
CA ASP A 167 -3.50 4.24 10.06
C ASP A 167 -2.41 5.31 10.08
N TYR A 168 -2.08 5.82 8.89
CA TYR A 168 -1.12 6.90 8.72
C TYR A 168 -1.66 7.98 7.79
N THR A 169 -1.39 9.24 8.15
CA THR A 169 -1.56 10.39 7.27
C THR A 169 -0.18 10.97 6.97
N LEU A 170 0.20 10.93 5.70
CA LEU A 170 1.41 11.60 5.21
C LEU A 170 1.05 12.99 4.71
N ILE A 171 1.88 13.98 5.05
CA ILE A 171 1.85 15.29 4.43
C ILE A 171 2.98 15.32 3.39
N VAL A 172 2.61 15.42 2.13
CA VAL A 172 3.55 15.41 1.00
C VAL A 172 3.60 16.80 0.40
N ARG A 173 4.81 17.25 0.03
CA ARG A 173 5.06 18.52 -0.64
C ARG A 173 5.64 18.27 -2.03
N ALA A 174 5.20 19.07 -2.99
CA ALA A 174 5.87 19.25 -4.27
C ALA A 174 6.42 20.69 -4.30
N GLN A 175 7.68 20.84 -4.68
CA GLN A 175 8.34 22.13 -4.90
C GLN A 175 8.80 22.22 -6.34
N ASP A 176 8.66 23.39 -6.95
CA ASP A 176 9.30 23.70 -8.23
C ASP A 176 10.81 23.97 -8.07
N MET A 177 11.50 24.35 -9.15
CA MET A 177 12.94 24.65 -9.14
C MET A 177 13.80 23.51 -8.56
N GLY A 178 13.29 22.27 -8.62
CA GLY A 178 13.90 21.10 -7.99
C GLY A 178 13.98 21.16 -6.47
N GLY A 179 13.28 22.09 -5.80
CA GLY A 179 13.28 22.28 -4.34
C GLY A 179 14.58 22.88 -3.77
N ALA A 180 15.45 23.42 -4.62
CA ALA A 180 16.79 23.88 -4.22
C ALA A 180 16.90 25.39 -3.91
N SER A 181 15.84 26.16 -4.14
CA SER A 181 15.84 27.63 -4.08
C SER A 181 14.92 28.14 -2.97
N GLU A 182 15.31 29.22 -2.28
CA GLU A 182 14.42 29.93 -1.35
C GLU A 182 13.21 30.57 -2.06
N MET A 183 13.32 30.79 -3.38
CA MET A 183 12.23 31.31 -4.20
C MET A 183 11.30 30.21 -4.75
N SER A 184 11.53 28.94 -4.40
CA SER A 184 10.68 27.86 -4.90
C SER A 184 9.25 28.01 -4.39
N LEU A 185 8.25 27.86 -5.26
CA LEU A 185 6.87 27.73 -4.84
C LEU A 185 6.56 26.27 -4.53
N SER A 186 5.51 26.06 -3.73
CA SER A 186 5.18 24.71 -3.25
C SER A 186 3.69 24.47 -3.11
N GLY A 187 3.29 23.24 -3.39
CA GLY A 187 1.99 22.69 -3.08
C GLY A 187 2.13 21.57 -2.05
N ASN A 188 1.07 21.34 -1.25
CA ASN A 188 1.01 20.21 -0.31
C ASN A 188 -0.26 19.37 -0.57
N THR A 189 -0.19 18.07 -0.27
CA THR A 189 -1.34 17.15 -0.26
C THR A 189 -1.24 16.18 0.92
N ARG A 190 -2.32 15.41 1.14
CA ARG A 190 -2.37 14.35 2.16
C ARG A 190 -2.48 12.98 1.51
N VAL A 191 -1.77 12.00 2.07
CA VAL A 191 -1.91 10.59 1.69
C VAL A 191 -2.37 9.82 2.91
N HIS A 192 -3.56 9.26 2.84
CA HIS A 192 -4.15 8.41 3.87
C HIS A 192 -3.79 6.96 3.57
N ILE A 193 -3.17 6.30 4.54
CA ILE A 193 -2.65 4.93 4.41
C ILE A 193 -3.33 4.05 5.42
N VAL A 194 -3.82 2.90 4.97
CA VAL A 194 -4.24 1.78 5.82
C VAL A 194 -3.20 0.66 5.72
N VAL A 195 -2.76 0.16 6.86
CA VAL A 195 -1.85 -0.97 6.98
C VAL A 195 -2.69 -2.25 7.14
N GLN A 196 -2.63 -3.10 6.13
CA GLN A 196 -3.25 -4.41 6.18
C GLN A 196 -2.30 -5.44 6.78
N GLN A 197 -2.88 -6.37 7.53
CA GLN A 197 -2.13 -7.50 8.03
C GLN A 197 -1.65 -8.32 6.82
N ASN A 198 -0.37 -8.64 6.79
CA ASN A 198 0.20 -9.48 5.75
C ASN A 198 0.14 -10.94 6.22
N LEU A 199 -1.05 -11.52 6.11
CA LEU A 199 -1.29 -12.93 6.41
C LEU A 199 -0.90 -13.83 5.24
N TRP A 200 -0.50 -13.30 4.07
CA TRP A 200 0.27 -14.08 3.09
C TRP A 200 1.68 -14.41 3.60
N VAL A 201 1.75 -15.40 4.49
CA VAL A 201 3.02 -15.99 4.92
C VAL A 201 3.49 -16.90 3.80
N ASN A 202 4.21 -16.34 2.82
CA ASN A 202 4.96 -17.15 1.88
C ASN A 202 6.05 -17.88 2.68
N PRO A 203 6.03 -19.23 2.80
CA PRO A 203 7.02 -19.97 3.55
C PRO A 203 8.42 -19.87 2.91
N GLY A 204 8.53 -19.29 1.71
CA GLY A 204 9.74 -19.29 0.92
C GLY A 204 10.05 -20.70 0.41
N PRO A 205 11.30 -20.96 -0.04
CA PRO A 205 11.76 -22.31 -0.30
C PRO A 205 11.69 -23.14 0.99
N ILE A 206 11.00 -24.29 0.95
CA ILE A 206 10.86 -25.20 2.09
C ILE A 206 11.96 -26.27 1.97
N PRO A 207 13.07 -26.20 2.74
CA PRO A 207 14.06 -27.26 2.74
C PRO A 207 13.49 -28.49 3.46
N ILE A 208 13.33 -29.59 2.73
CA ILE A 208 12.88 -30.87 3.28
C ILE A 208 13.98 -31.92 3.13
N LYS A 209 14.18 -32.73 4.17
CA LYS A 209 15.10 -33.88 4.08
C LYS A 209 14.38 -35.04 3.39
N GLU A 210 15.03 -35.66 2.41
CA GLU A 210 14.60 -36.95 1.89
C GLU A 210 14.50 -37.99 3.02
N ASN A 211 13.73 -39.05 2.79
CA ASN A 211 13.63 -40.18 3.73
C ASN A 211 13.17 -39.78 5.15
N LEU A 212 12.27 -38.80 5.22
CA LEU A 212 11.76 -38.22 6.46
C LEU A 212 11.02 -39.28 7.31
N LYS A 213 11.64 -39.74 8.40
CA LYS A 213 11.09 -40.82 9.23
C LYS A 213 9.82 -40.37 9.96
N GLY A 214 8.78 -41.20 9.94
CA GLY A 214 7.54 -40.97 10.68
C GLY A 214 6.33 -41.58 9.98
N GLU A 215 5.15 -41.34 10.54
CA GLU A 215 3.88 -41.61 9.88
C GLU A 215 3.55 -40.46 8.93
N TYR A 216 2.98 -40.78 7.77
CA TYR A 216 2.50 -39.81 6.80
C TYR A 216 0.97 -39.73 6.86
N PRO A 217 0.36 -38.56 6.54
CA PRO A 217 0.98 -37.32 6.07
C PRO A 217 1.63 -36.47 7.17
N GLN A 218 2.68 -35.72 6.84
CA GLN A 218 3.41 -34.83 7.78
C GLN A 218 3.32 -33.37 7.35
N VAL A 219 3.06 -32.45 8.27
CA VAL A 219 3.02 -31.01 7.98
C VAL A 219 4.44 -30.48 7.79
N ILE A 220 4.69 -29.82 6.67
CA ILE A 220 6.01 -29.28 6.30
C ILE A 220 6.05 -27.75 6.27
N ALA A 221 4.89 -27.12 6.08
CA ALA A 221 4.74 -25.67 6.11
C ALA A 221 3.27 -25.31 6.33
N LYS A 222 3.02 -24.03 6.65
CA LYS A 222 1.68 -23.46 6.66
C LYS A 222 1.69 -22.16 5.87
N VAL A 223 0.74 -22.02 4.97
CA VAL A 223 0.44 -20.78 4.24
C VAL A 223 -0.85 -20.20 4.80
N GLN A 224 -0.99 -18.89 4.69
CA GLN A 224 -2.20 -18.18 5.05
C GLN A 224 -2.40 -17.04 4.04
N SER A 225 -3.57 -16.44 3.95
CA SER A 225 -3.96 -15.32 3.08
C SER A 225 -4.55 -14.23 3.96
N ASN A 226 -4.62 -13.02 3.38
CA ASN A 226 -5.16 -11.82 4.03
C ASN A 226 -6.67 -11.91 4.27
N ASP A 227 -7.37 -12.79 3.55
CA ASP A 227 -8.73 -13.16 3.89
C ASP A 227 -8.71 -14.26 4.97
N PRO A 228 -9.12 -13.98 6.21
CA PRO A 228 -9.20 -14.99 7.28
C PRO A 228 -10.20 -16.12 6.98
N ASP A 229 -11.10 -15.94 6.01
CA ASP A 229 -12.04 -16.96 5.56
C ASP A 229 -11.58 -17.64 4.26
N ALA A 230 -10.34 -17.36 3.82
CA ALA A 230 -9.75 -17.99 2.64
C ALA A 230 -9.69 -19.51 2.78
N ILE A 231 -10.07 -20.18 1.70
CA ILE A 231 -9.95 -21.62 1.49
C ILE A 231 -8.76 -21.87 0.58
N TYR A 232 -7.78 -22.63 1.07
CA TYR A 232 -6.58 -22.95 0.29
C TYR A 232 -6.78 -24.19 -0.57
N SER A 233 -6.21 -24.15 -1.77
CA SER A 233 -6.16 -25.29 -2.67
C SER A 233 -4.79 -25.37 -3.33
N LEU A 234 -4.31 -26.59 -3.53
CA LEU A 234 -3.03 -26.87 -4.14
C LEU A 234 -3.27 -27.33 -5.57
N VAL A 235 -2.58 -26.72 -6.52
CA VAL A 235 -2.64 -27.12 -7.93
C VAL A 235 -1.29 -27.65 -8.36
N GLN A 236 -1.28 -28.90 -8.81
CA GLN A 236 -0.14 -29.48 -9.49
C GLN A 236 -0.05 -28.93 -10.92
N LYS A 237 0.99 -28.14 -11.21
CA LYS A 237 1.27 -27.65 -12.58
C LYS A 237 2.19 -28.55 -13.38
N GLU A 238 2.87 -29.49 -12.73
CA GLU A 238 3.84 -30.38 -13.36
C GLU A 238 3.15 -31.58 -14.01
N ARG A 239 3.69 -32.06 -15.15
CA ARG A 239 3.13 -33.19 -15.93
C ARG A 239 3.44 -34.57 -15.33
N GLU A 240 4.10 -34.63 -14.18
CA GLU A 240 4.50 -35.89 -13.56
C GLU A 240 3.34 -36.57 -12.83
N LEU A 241 3.39 -37.91 -12.79
CA LEU A 241 2.33 -38.73 -12.19
C LEU A 241 2.35 -38.75 -10.66
N LYS A 242 3.50 -38.45 -10.03
CA LYS A 242 3.67 -38.52 -8.58
C LYS A 242 3.73 -37.12 -7.99
N PHE A 243 2.75 -36.79 -7.16
CA PHE A 243 2.67 -35.51 -6.47
C PHE A 243 2.38 -35.73 -4.98
N PRO A 244 3.44 -35.91 -4.17
CA PRO A 244 3.33 -36.33 -2.77
C PRO A 244 2.98 -35.18 -1.82
N PHE A 245 2.12 -34.25 -2.25
CA PHE A 245 1.77 -33.06 -1.48
C PHE A 245 0.26 -32.84 -1.44
N GLN A 246 -0.22 -32.42 -0.28
CA GLN A 246 -1.59 -31.98 -0.07
C GLN A 246 -1.59 -30.66 0.70
N ILE A 247 -2.70 -29.94 0.62
CA ILE A 247 -2.94 -28.77 1.47
C ILE A 247 -4.29 -28.92 2.16
N THR A 248 -4.35 -28.58 3.44
CA THR A 248 -5.62 -28.46 4.14
C THR A 248 -6.33 -27.16 3.75
N GLU A 249 -7.64 -27.10 3.99
CA GLU A 249 -8.41 -25.87 3.74
C GLU A 249 -7.99 -24.68 4.63
N ASP A 250 -7.26 -24.93 5.73
CA ASP A 250 -6.68 -23.90 6.61
C ASP A 250 -5.19 -23.61 6.31
N GLY A 251 -4.66 -24.19 5.22
CA GLY A 251 -3.37 -23.81 4.63
C GLY A 251 -2.16 -24.62 5.08
N GLU A 252 -2.34 -25.75 5.76
CA GLU A 252 -1.23 -26.64 6.12
C GLU A 252 -0.79 -27.48 4.92
N ILE A 253 0.46 -27.30 4.50
CA ILE A 253 1.07 -28.09 3.43
C ILE A 253 1.62 -29.36 4.05
N LEU A 254 1.16 -30.50 3.53
CA LEU A 254 1.53 -31.82 3.98
C LEU A 254 2.32 -32.55 2.91
N VAL A 255 3.34 -33.30 3.33
CA VAL A 255 3.96 -34.36 2.54
C VAL A 255 3.25 -35.68 2.84
N THR A 256 2.82 -36.41 1.81
CA THR A 256 1.98 -37.61 1.96
C THR A 256 2.75 -38.93 1.89
N GLU A 257 3.98 -38.90 1.43
CA GLU A 257 4.84 -40.08 1.32
C GLU A 257 6.33 -39.69 1.37
N GLN A 258 7.19 -40.70 1.36
CA GLN A 258 8.63 -40.52 1.36
C GLN A 258 9.11 -39.88 0.05
N LEU A 259 9.93 -38.84 0.20
CA LEU A 259 10.63 -38.21 -0.93
C LEU A 259 12.01 -38.83 -1.07
N ASP A 260 12.39 -39.01 -2.33
CA ASP A 260 13.73 -39.41 -2.76
C ASP A 260 14.26 -38.29 -3.67
N ARG A 261 15.43 -37.75 -3.33
CA ARG A 261 16.03 -36.63 -4.06
C ARG A 261 16.56 -37.07 -5.41
N GLU A 262 17.08 -38.29 -5.49
CA GLU A 262 17.61 -38.88 -6.72
C GLU A 262 16.50 -39.13 -7.76
N ASP A 263 15.27 -39.39 -7.30
CA ASP A 263 14.08 -39.40 -8.15
C ASP A 263 13.70 -37.98 -8.56
N LYS A 264 13.70 -37.03 -7.61
CA LYS A 264 13.35 -35.63 -7.86
C LYS A 264 13.91 -34.65 -6.83
N GLU A 265 14.71 -33.69 -7.31
CA GLU A 265 15.41 -32.73 -6.46
C GLU A 265 14.59 -31.50 -6.03
N MET A 266 13.49 -31.20 -6.74
CA MET A 266 12.68 -30.00 -6.48
C MET A 266 11.23 -30.20 -6.92
N TYR A 267 10.30 -29.64 -6.14
CA TYR A 267 8.88 -29.57 -6.47
C TYR A 267 8.41 -28.12 -6.44
N ILE A 268 7.60 -27.72 -7.42
CA ILE A 268 6.98 -26.39 -7.45
C ILE A 268 5.51 -26.51 -7.04
N LEU A 269 5.18 -25.98 -5.86
CA LEU A 269 3.82 -25.95 -5.33
C LEU A 269 3.17 -24.61 -5.68
N VAL A 270 1.99 -24.66 -6.31
CA VAL A 270 1.17 -23.46 -6.55
C VAL A 270 -0.07 -23.55 -5.67
N VAL A 271 -0.12 -22.68 -4.66
CA VAL A 271 -1.26 -22.56 -3.76
C VAL A 271 -2.14 -21.39 -4.19
N PHE A 272 -3.45 -21.63 -4.24
CA PHE A 272 -4.47 -20.61 -4.40
C PHE A 272 -5.23 -20.43 -3.10
N ALA A 273 -5.58 -19.19 -2.78
CA ALA A 273 -6.55 -18.86 -1.74
C ALA A 273 -7.80 -18.30 -2.41
N LYS A 274 -8.98 -18.77 -1.96
CA LYS A 274 -10.27 -18.28 -2.46
C LYS A 274 -11.18 -17.91 -1.30
N ASP A 275 -11.98 -16.85 -1.47
CA ASP A 275 -13.04 -16.50 -0.52
C ASP A 275 -14.15 -17.57 -0.48
N GLY A 276 -15.09 -17.42 0.46
CA GLY A 276 -16.28 -18.29 0.57
C GLY A 276 -17.21 -18.27 -0.66
N HIS A 277 -16.97 -17.38 -1.64
CA HIS A 277 -17.69 -17.26 -2.90
C HIS A 277 -16.91 -17.80 -4.11
N GLY A 278 -15.66 -18.25 -3.89
CA GLY A 278 -14.79 -18.83 -4.92
C GLY A 278 -13.93 -17.83 -5.69
N ASN A 279 -13.89 -16.55 -5.31
CA ASN A 279 -12.99 -15.55 -5.91
C ASN A 279 -11.60 -15.64 -5.28
N GLU A 280 -10.54 -15.38 -6.06
CA GLU A 280 -9.17 -15.37 -5.54
C GLU A 280 -8.92 -14.17 -4.60
N VAL A 281 -8.22 -14.41 -3.48
CA VAL A 281 -7.97 -13.43 -2.39
C VAL A 281 -6.52 -13.36 -1.91
#